data_AF-A0A949Z3K0-F1
#
_entry.id   AF-A0A949Z3K0-F1
#
_cell.length_a   1.000
_cell.length_b   1.000
_cell.length_c   1.000
_cell.angle_alpha   90.00
_cell.angle_beta   90.00
_cell.angle_gamma   90.00
#
_symmetry.space_group_name_H-M   'P 1'
#
loop_
_entity.id
_entity.type
_entity.pdbx_description
1 polymer ?
#
loop_
_entity_poly.entity_id
_entity_poly.type
_entity_poly.pdbx_seq_one_letter_code
_entity_poly.pdbx_strand_id
1 'polypeptide(L)'
;MLSAITANRWDFDAAAHLLVRAGFGGNPSEIQRTLALGPEKAVDSMVNVQPDDYPPPTWATPADGSDLRAQVQAAATPFEKQAAIKLLRQKFISEMKDLTRWWMTRMVNTPSPLVEKMTLFWHGHFA
;
A
#
# COMPACT_ATOMS: atom_id res chain seq x y z
N MET A 1 -9.71 30.57 -5.06
CA MET A 1 -9.12 30.11 -3.80
C MET A 1 -10.14 29.23 -3.10
N LEU A 2 -9.78 28.00 -2.73
CA LEU A 2 -10.64 27.17 -1.88
C LEU A 2 -10.45 27.62 -0.42
N SER A 3 -11.54 27.80 0.32
CA SER A 3 -11.52 28.12 1.74
C SER A 3 -11.66 26.86 2.59
N ALA A 4 -11.08 26.86 3.79
CA ALA A 4 -11.26 25.77 4.76
C ALA A 4 -12.75 25.57 5.09
N ILE A 5 -13.13 24.33 5.38
CA ILE A 5 -14.48 24.01 5.85
C ILE A 5 -14.69 24.60 7.24
N THR A 6 -15.83 25.21 7.46
CA THR A 6 -16.22 25.79 8.75
C THR A 6 -16.86 24.72 9.64
N ALA A 7 -16.77 24.88 10.97
CA ALA A 7 -17.33 23.92 11.92
C ALA A 7 -18.84 23.66 11.74
N ASN A 8 -19.61 24.67 11.31
CA ASN A 8 -21.04 24.51 11.02
C ASN A 8 -21.37 23.71 9.75
N ARG A 9 -20.36 23.42 8.91
CA ARG A 9 -20.48 22.57 7.72
C ARG A 9 -19.80 21.21 7.91
N TRP A 10 -19.29 20.95 9.10
CA TRP A 10 -18.69 19.67 9.46
C TRP A 10 -19.78 18.72 9.98
N ASP A 11 -20.24 17.85 9.10
CA ASP A 11 -21.26 16.85 9.36
C ASP A 11 -20.76 15.44 9.00
N PHE A 12 -21.64 14.44 9.15
CA PHE A 12 -21.32 13.05 8.87
C PHE A 12 -20.85 12.85 7.43
N ASP A 13 -21.48 13.52 6.46
CA ASP A 13 -21.15 13.40 5.04
C ASP A 13 -19.81 14.04 4.73
N ALA A 14 -19.49 15.19 5.33
CA ALA A 14 -18.19 15.83 5.23
C ALA A 14 -17.07 14.95 5.80
N ALA A 15 -17.30 14.32 6.97
CA ALA A 15 -16.36 13.38 7.58
C ALA A 15 -16.17 12.12 6.73
N ALA A 16 -17.26 11.55 6.19
CA ALA A 16 -17.19 10.41 5.28
C ALA A 16 -16.44 10.75 3.99
N HIS A 17 -16.74 11.92 3.41
CA HIS A 17 -16.05 12.41 2.23
C HIS A 17 -14.55 12.59 2.48
N LEU A 18 -14.16 13.13 3.64
CA LEU A 18 -12.75 13.23 4.01
C LEU A 18 -12.08 11.85 4.02
N LEU A 19 -12.67 10.84 4.67
CA LEU A 19 -12.13 9.47 4.70
C LEU A 19 -12.03 8.84 3.31
N VAL A 20 -12.98 9.11 2.42
CA VAL A 20 -12.91 8.67 1.02
C VAL A 20 -11.78 9.37 0.27
N ARG A 21 -11.52 10.66 0.53
CA ARG A 21 -10.47 11.41 -0.18
C ARG A 21 -9.07 11.15 0.39
N ALA A 22 -8.95 10.93 1.69
CA ALA A 22 -7.69 10.72 2.39
C ALA A 22 -7.38 9.23 2.68
N GLY A 23 -8.24 8.30 2.29
CA GLY A 23 -8.04 6.87 2.47
C GLY A 23 -8.90 6.05 1.51
N PHE A 24 -9.46 4.95 2.00
CA PHE A 24 -10.33 4.05 1.22
C PHE A 24 -11.81 4.12 1.65
N GLY A 25 -12.17 5.19 2.36
CA GLY A 25 -13.47 5.33 3.03
C GLY A 25 -13.39 4.93 4.50
N GLY A 26 -14.55 4.72 5.12
CA GLY A 26 -14.66 4.25 6.48
C GLY A 26 -16.05 3.71 6.77
N ASN A 27 -16.13 2.78 7.70
CA ASN A 27 -17.40 2.27 8.20
C ASN A 27 -18.11 3.32 9.08
N PRO A 28 -19.40 3.15 9.41
CA PRO A 28 -20.17 4.16 10.15
C PRO A 28 -19.53 4.58 11.49
N SER A 29 -18.85 3.67 12.20
CA SER A 29 -18.19 3.99 13.47
C SER A 29 -16.93 4.84 13.29
N GLU A 30 -16.18 4.63 12.21
CA GLU A 30 -15.01 5.43 11.86
C GLU A 30 -15.41 6.83 11.42
N ILE A 31 -16.49 6.94 10.66
CA ILE A 31 -17.05 8.24 10.25
C ILE A 31 -17.50 9.01 11.50
N GLN A 32 -18.22 8.38 12.44
CA GLN A 32 -18.62 9.04 13.69
C GLN A 32 -17.42 9.49 14.53
N ARG A 33 -16.38 8.66 14.64
CA ARG A 33 -15.14 9.05 15.33
C ARG A 33 -14.49 10.25 14.67
N THR A 34 -14.42 10.26 13.34
CA THR A 34 -13.85 11.36 12.55
C THR A 34 -14.67 12.64 12.71
N LEU A 35 -16.01 12.52 12.67
CA LEU A 35 -16.93 13.62 12.94
C LEU A 35 -16.68 14.23 14.33
N ALA A 36 -16.55 13.40 15.36
CA ALA A 36 -16.31 13.84 16.73
C ALA A 36 -14.98 14.56 16.95
N LEU A 37 -13.96 14.31 16.11
CA LEU A 37 -12.68 15.02 16.18
C LEU A 37 -12.79 16.49 15.74
N GLY A 38 -13.77 16.82 14.89
CA GLY A 38 -13.79 18.09 14.17
C GLY A 38 -12.79 18.11 12.99
N PRO A 39 -12.91 19.10 12.08
CA PRO A 39 -12.19 19.10 10.81
C PRO A 39 -10.67 19.17 10.97
N GLU A 40 -10.17 20.03 11.88
CA GLU A 40 -8.72 20.23 12.05
C GLU A 40 -8.03 18.99 12.60
N LYS A 41 -8.54 18.42 13.71
CA LYS A 41 -7.95 17.22 14.32
C LYS A 41 -8.12 15.98 13.42
N ALA A 42 -9.21 15.90 12.65
CA ALA A 42 -9.37 14.85 11.66
C ALA A 42 -8.27 14.90 10.60
N VAL A 43 -7.98 16.08 10.03
CA VAL A 43 -6.89 16.26 9.07
C VAL A 43 -5.53 15.96 9.71
N ASP A 44 -5.28 16.50 10.90
CA ASP A 44 -4.03 16.29 11.63
C ASP A 44 -3.74 14.79 11.85
N SER A 45 -4.77 14.01 12.22
CA SER A 45 -4.63 12.57 12.39
C SER A 45 -4.27 11.80 11.12
N MET A 46 -4.55 12.35 9.93
CA MET A 46 -4.29 11.71 8.65
C MET A 46 -2.91 12.05 8.09
N VAL A 47 -2.42 13.26 8.36
CA VAL A 47 -1.12 13.73 7.87
C VAL A 47 0.03 13.34 8.81
N ASN A 48 -0.26 13.15 10.10
CA ASN A 48 0.72 12.68 11.08
C ASN A 48 0.85 11.15 11.04
N VAL A 49 1.57 10.68 10.01
CA VAL A 49 1.80 9.26 9.73
C VAL A 49 2.43 8.55 10.92
N GLN A 50 1.77 7.47 11.35
CA GLN A 50 2.33 6.55 12.34
C GLN A 50 3.06 5.42 11.62
N PRO A 51 4.23 4.98 12.12
CA PRO A 51 4.82 3.73 11.66
C PRO A 51 3.82 2.59 11.85
N ASP A 52 3.73 1.70 10.86
CA ASP A 52 2.91 0.50 10.96
C ASP A 52 3.76 -0.76 11.06
N ASP A 53 3.16 -1.82 11.60
CA ASP A 53 3.85 -3.09 11.87
C ASP A 53 3.76 -4.05 10.67
N TYR A 54 4.06 -3.52 9.48
CA TYR A 54 4.08 -4.27 8.23
C TYR A 54 5.47 -4.25 7.63
N PRO A 55 6.41 -5.07 8.13
CA PRO A 55 7.75 -5.17 7.54
C PRO A 55 7.64 -5.74 6.12
N PRO A 56 8.49 -5.29 5.18
CA PRO A 56 8.50 -5.84 3.82
C PRO A 56 8.80 -7.35 3.86
N PRO A 57 8.27 -8.14 2.92
CA PRO A 57 8.62 -9.55 2.81
C PRO A 57 10.13 -9.74 2.69
N THR A 58 10.69 -10.79 3.29
CA THR A 58 12.15 -11.02 3.35
C THR A 58 12.79 -11.08 1.95
N TRP A 59 12.08 -11.69 1.00
CA TRP A 59 12.47 -11.81 -0.40
C TRP A 59 12.47 -10.49 -1.17
N ALA A 60 11.85 -9.42 -0.64
CA ALA A 60 11.89 -8.09 -1.24
C ALA A 60 13.24 -7.37 -1.00
N THR A 61 14.17 -8.00 -0.26
CA THR A 61 15.53 -7.49 -0.13
C THR A 61 16.39 -7.91 -1.34
N PRO A 62 17.29 -7.03 -1.84
CA PRO A 62 18.05 -7.28 -3.07
C PRO A 62 18.91 -8.56 -3.08
N ALA A 63 19.24 -9.12 -1.91
CA ALA A 63 20.08 -10.31 -1.77
C ALA A 63 19.39 -11.59 -2.26
N ASP A 64 18.06 -11.67 -2.23
CA ASP A 64 17.36 -12.95 -2.44
C ASP A 64 17.19 -13.32 -3.93
N GLY A 65 17.47 -12.39 -4.85
CA GLY A 65 17.29 -12.56 -6.29
C GLY A 65 18.57 -12.91 -7.08
N SER A 66 19.76 -12.79 -6.49
CA SER A 66 21.05 -12.99 -7.17
C SER A 66 21.26 -14.43 -7.61
N ASP A 67 20.83 -15.39 -6.79
CA ASP A 67 21.30 -16.77 -6.90
C ASP A 67 20.68 -17.52 -8.08
N LEU A 68 19.40 -17.26 -8.39
CA LEU A 68 18.74 -17.88 -9.53
C LEU A 68 19.16 -17.26 -10.86
N ARG A 69 19.50 -15.97 -10.88
CA ARG A 69 20.07 -15.33 -12.07
C ARG A 69 21.45 -15.89 -12.37
N ALA A 70 22.26 -16.13 -11.34
CA ALA A 70 23.55 -16.80 -11.48
C ALA A 70 23.38 -18.25 -12.00
N GLN A 71 22.38 -19.00 -11.52
CA GLN A 71 22.08 -20.35 -12.03
C GLN A 71 21.69 -20.36 -13.52
N VAL A 72 20.90 -19.38 -13.98
CA VAL A 72 20.57 -19.24 -15.41
C VAL A 72 21.82 -18.96 -16.25
N GLN A 73 22.77 -18.18 -15.73
CA GLN A 73 24.02 -17.87 -16.42
C GLN A 73 25.00 -19.05 -16.43
N ALA A 74 25.01 -19.86 -15.37
CA ALA A 74 25.89 -21.02 -15.22
C ALA A 74 25.42 -22.27 -15.98
N ALA A 75 24.18 -22.29 -16.48
CA ALA A 75 23.63 -23.44 -17.20
C ALA A 75 24.40 -23.72 -18.51
N ALA A 76 24.94 -24.94 -18.63
CA ALA A 76 25.79 -25.33 -19.76
C ALA A 76 24.99 -25.81 -20.97
N THR A 77 23.79 -26.35 -20.74
CA THR A 77 22.94 -26.91 -21.79
C THR A 77 21.62 -26.13 -21.98
N PRO A 78 20.99 -26.20 -23.17
CA PRO A 78 19.67 -25.62 -23.38
C PRO A 78 18.60 -26.16 -22.41
N PHE A 79 18.67 -27.44 -22.05
CA PHE A 79 17.74 -28.08 -21.12
C PHE A 79 17.88 -27.52 -19.70
N GLU A 80 19.10 -27.43 -19.17
CA GLU A 80 19.38 -26.83 -17.86
C GLU A 80 18.96 -25.36 -17.82
N LYS A 81 19.23 -24.62 -18.90
CA LYS A 81 18.83 -23.21 -19.02
C LYS A 81 17.31 -23.06 -18.99
N GLN A 82 16.58 -23.93 -19.68
CA GLN A 82 15.12 -23.92 -19.68
C GLN A 82 14.54 -24.27 -18.30
N ALA A 83 15.13 -25.24 -17.60
CA ALA A 83 14.75 -25.58 -16.23
C ALA A 83 14.99 -24.42 -15.25
N ALA A 84 16.16 -23.76 -15.32
CA ALA A 84 16.50 -22.61 -14.49
C ALA A 84 15.56 -21.41 -14.74
N ILE A 85 15.25 -21.11 -16.00
CA ILE A 85 14.27 -20.06 -16.37
C ILE A 85 12.89 -20.38 -15.81
N LYS A 86 12.45 -21.65 -15.87
CA LYS A 86 11.17 -22.07 -15.32
C LYS A 86 11.11 -21.83 -13.81
N LEU A 87 12.18 -22.18 -13.08
CA LEU A 87 12.27 -21.94 -11.63
C LEU A 87 12.25 -20.44 -11.29
N LEU A 88 13.02 -19.62 -12.03
CA LEU A 88 13.03 -18.17 -11.86
C LEU A 88 11.63 -17.57 -12.06
N ARG A 89 10.91 -18.01 -13.11
CA ARG A 89 9.53 -17.59 -13.36
C ARG A 89 8.59 -18.02 -12.25
N GLN A 90 8.70 -19.26 -11.76
CA GLN A 90 7.86 -19.78 -10.68
C GLN A 90 8.09 -19.00 -9.38
N LYS A 91 9.35 -18.73 -9.03
CA LYS A 91 9.69 -17.90 -7.87
C LYS A 91 9.10 -16.50 -8.00
N PHE A 92 9.33 -15.82 -9.13
CA PHE A 92 8.78 -14.49 -9.37
C PHE A 92 7.25 -14.45 -9.24
N ILE A 93 6.55 -15.43 -9.81
CA ILE A 93 5.08 -15.52 -9.68
C ILE A 93 4.67 -15.70 -8.21
N SER A 94 5.38 -16.53 -7.45
CA SER A 94 5.10 -16.76 -6.04
C SER A 94 5.32 -15.49 -5.21
N GLU A 95 6.45 -14.83 -5.40
CA GLU A 95 6.80 -13.57 -4.73
C GLU A 95 5.79 -12.47 -5.07
N MET A 96 5.35 -12.37 -6.33
CA MET A 96 4.36 -11.37 -6.72
C MET A 96 2.99 -11.59 -6.08
N LYS A 97 2.57 -12.85 -5.97
CA LYS A 97 1.35 -13.21 -5.24
C LYS A 97 1.47 -12.86 -3.75
N ASP A 98 2.63 -13.13 -3.17
CA ASP A 98 2.89 -12.83 -1.76
C ASP A 98 2.95 -11.32 -1.50
N LEU A 99 3.60 -10.55 -2.38
CA LEU A 99 3.61 -9.09 -2.32
C LEU A 99 2.21 -8.50 -2.36
N THR A 100 1.39 -9.02 -3.28
CA THR A 100 0.01 -8.56 -3.45
C THR A 100 -0.78 -8.81 -2.19
N ARG A 101 -0.65 -10.00 -1.59
CA ARG A 101 -1.30 -10.33 -0.32
C ARG A 101 -0.82 -9.42 0.80
N TRP A 102 0.50 -9.32 0.99
CA TRP A 102 1.11 -8.48 2.03
C TRP A 102 0.63 -7.04 1.95
N TRP A 103 0.66 -6.45 0.75
CA TRP A 103 0.28 -5.06 0.55
C TRP A 103 -1.22 -4.84 0.75
N MET A 104 -2.07 -5.75 0.25
CA MET A 104 -3.51 -5.70 0.50
C MET A 104 -3.84 -5.77 1.99
N THR A 105 -3.17 -6.66 2.74
CA THR A 105 -3.35 -6.73 4.19
C THR A 105 -2.94 -5.43 4.87
N ARG A 106 -1.83 -4.82 4.45
CA ARG A 106 -1.39 -3.51 4.96
C ARG A 106 -2.41 -2.40 4.65
N MET A 107 -2.87 -2.29 3.41
CA MET A 107 -3.85 -1.27 2.99
C MET A 107 -5.15 -1.30 3.79
N VAL A 108 -5.60 -2.49 4.21
CA VAL A 108 -6.83 -2.66 5.00
C VAL A 108 -6.65 -2.27 6.47
N ASN A 109 -5.46 -2.48 7.03
CA ASN A 109 -5.26 -2.47 8.49
C ASN A 109 -4.33 -1.36 8.98
N THR A 110 -3.64 -0.65 8.09
CA THR A 110 -2.71 0.41 8.47
C THR A 110 -3.46 1.58 9.15
N PRO A 111 -2.90 2.17 10.22
CA PRO A 111 -3.44 3.39 10.81
C PRO A 111 -3.26 4.63 9.92
N SER A 112 -2.51 4.53 8.82
CA SER A 112 -2.17 5.66 7.94
C SER A 112 -2.56 5.40 6.46
N PRO A 113 -3.86 5.25 6.14
CA PRO A 113 -4.33 4.89 4.80
C PRO A 113 -3.99 5.94 3.73
N LEU A 114 -3.74 7.19 4.12
CA LEU A 114 -3.30 8.26 3.22
C LEU A 114 -1.99 7.91 2.50
N VAL A 115 -1.05 7.27 3.19
CA VAL A 115 0.25 6.89 2.61
C VAL A 115 0.05 5.93 1.44
N GLU A 116 -0.76 4.89 1.65
CA GLU A 116 -1.04 3.90 0.62
C GLU A 116 -1.83 4.49 -0.55
N LYS A 117 -2.79 5.38 -0.26
CA LYS A 117 -3.52 6.11 -1.30
C LYS A 117 -2.60 7.00 -2.14
N MET A 118 -1.63 7.67 -1.52
CA MET A 118 -0.64 8.49 -2.22
C MET A 118 0.26 7.65 -3.12
N THR A 119 0.67 6.44 -2.68
CA THR A 119 1.39 5.49 -3.52
C THR A 119 0.62 5.16 -4.80
N LEU A 120 -0.68 4.84 -4.66
CA LEU A 120 -1.54 4.55 -5.82
C LEU A 120 -1.78 5.77 -6.72
N PHE A 121 -1.95 6.96 -6.13
CA PHE A 121 -2.08 8.21 -6.88
C PHE A 121 -0.86 8.46 -7.76
N TRP A 122 0.34 8.38 -7.19
CA TRP A 122 1.57 8.60 -7.94
C TRP A 122 1.83 7.52 -8.97
N HIS A 123 1.49 6.27 -8.68
CA HIS A 123 1.52 5.19 -9.67
C HIS A 123 0.64 5.55 -10.87
N GLY A 124 -0.63 5.92 -10.65
CA GLY A 124 -1.54 6.29 -11.73
C GLY A 124 -1.13 7.56 -12.50
N HIS A 125 -0.23 8.38 -11.95
CA HIS A 125 0.28 9.57 -12.62
C HIS A 125 1.54 9.29 -13.46
N PHE A 126 2.42 8.40 -13.00
CA PHE A 126 3.75 8.18 -13.59
C PHE A 126 3.91 6.84 -14.33
N ALA A 127 3.01 5.87 -14.14
CA ALA A 127 3.10 4.52 -14.70
C ALA A 127 2.20 4.28 -15.92
#